data_AF-A0A927YR12-F1
#
_entry.id   AF-A0A927YR12-F1
#
_cell.length_a   1.000
_cell.length_b   1.000
_cell.length_c   1.000
_cell.angle_alpha   90.00
_cell.angle_beta   90.00
_cell.angle_gamma   90.00
#
_symmetry.space_group_name_H-M   'P 1'
#
loop_
_entity.id
_entity.type
_entity.pdbx_description
1 polymer ?
#
loop_
_entity_poly.entity_id
_entity_poly.type
_entity_poly.pdbx_seq_one_letter_code
_entity_poly.pdbx_strand_id
1 'polypeptide(L)'
;MINNLNNTFGMYEPSTDSVIVNTGENSILVFCCKECNSSVIFDDPNDIVYLYHLAEESPLTYAEMALKENGLQDYVDGMNTLN
;
A
#
# COMPACT_ATOMS: atom_id res chain seq x y z
N MET A 1 -17.28 25.75 -13.86
CA MET A 1 -16.07 24.96 -14.11
C MET A 1 -16.23 23.67 -13.33
N ILE A 2 -16.27 22.53 -14.02
CA ILE A 2 -16.29 21.22 -13.36
C ILE A 2 -14.85 20.95 -12.94
N ASN A 3 -14.63 20.79 -11.64
CA ASN A 3 -13.34 20.46 -11.07
C ASN A 3 -12.80 19.21 -11.77
N ASN A 4 -11.59 19.28 -12.33
CA ASN A 4 -10.85 18.09 -12.76
C ASN A 4 -10.80 17.16 -11.53
N LEU A 5 -11.61 16.10 -11.52
CA LEU A 5 -11.46 15.06 -10.52
C LEU A 5 -10.02 14.58 -10.63
N ASN A 6 -9.33 14.60 -9.50
CA ASN A 6 -8.04 13.97 -9.31
C ASN A 6 -8.19 12.51 -9.74
N ASN A 7 -7.81 12.17 -10.98
CA ASN A 7 -7.95 10.82 -11.56
C ASN A 7 -6.98 9.80 -10.92
N THR A 8 -6.42 10.15 -9.76
CA THR A 8 -5.52 9.31 -8.98
C THR A 8 -6.33 8.28 -8.23
N PHE A 9 -6.08 7.00 -8.50
CA PHE A 9 -6.68 5.90 -7.77
C PHE A 9 -5.63 4.82 -7.51
N GLY A 10 -5.82 4.08 -6.42
CA GLY A 10 -5.12 2.84 -6.13
C GLY A 10 -6.10 1.67 -6.28
N MET A 11 -5.61 0.55 -6.78
CA MET A 11 -6.36 -0.71 -6.85
C MET A 11 -5.42 -1.85 -6.51
N TYR A 12 -5.83 -2.72 -5.59
CA TYR A 12 -5.14 -3.99 -5.37
C TYR A 12 -5.59 -5.02 -6.40
N GLU A 13 -4.62 -5.68 -7.03
CA GLU A 13 -4.80 -6.75 -8.01
C GLU A 13 -4.38 -8.09 -7.40
N PRO A 14 -5.33 -8.92 -6.92
CA PRO A 14 -5.02 -10.15 -6.19
C PRO A 14 -4.28 -11.19 -7.03
N SER A 15 -4.48 -11.21 -8.36
CA SER A 15 -3.85 -12.22 -9.22
C SER A 15 -2.34 -12.06 -9.31
N THR A 16 -1.83 -10.83 -9.14
CA THR A 16 -0.40 -10.52 -9.20
C THR A 16 0.17 -10.10 -7.86
N ASP A 17 -0.63 -10.07 -6.79
CA ASP A 17 -0.25 -9.56 -5.46
C ASP A 17 0.42 -8.18 -5.58
N SER A 18 -0.32 -7.22 -6.18
CA SER A 18 0.22 -5.90 -6.50
C SER A 18 -0.79 -4.78 -6.28
N VAL A 19 -0.29 -3.61 -5.89
CA VAL A 19 -1.06 -2.37 -5.90
C VAL A 19 -0.74 -1.58 -7.17
N ILE A 20 -1.79 -1.29 -7.94
CA ILE A 20 -1.74 -0.50 -9.17
C ILE A 20 -2.22 0.91 -8.83
N VAL A 21 -1.38 1.91 -9.10
CA VAL A 21 -1.70 3.32 -8.90
C VAL A 21 -1.74 4.04 -10.23
N ASN A 22 -2.88 4.65 -10.57
CA ASN A 22 -2.93 5.65 -11.63
C ASN A 22 -2.55 7.00 -11.03
N THR A 23 -1.57 7.68 -11.60
CA THR A 23 -1.10 8.98 -11.09
C THR A 23 -1.91 10.17 -11.61
N GLY A 24 -2.77 9.96 -12.61
CA GLY A 24 -3.48 11.00 -13.35
C GLY A 24 -2.66 11.63 -14.49
N GLU A 25 -1.35 11.35 -14.60
CA GLU A 25 -0.43 11.91 -15.60
C GLU A 25 -0.19 10.96 -16.79
N ASN A 26 -1.18 10.16 -17.16
CA ASN A 26 -1.04 9.04 -18.11
C ASN A 26 0.03 8.01 -17.72
N SER A 27 0.41 7.93 -16.44
CA SER A 27 1.33 6.94 -15.91
C SER A 27 0.66 6.03 -14.88
N ILE A 28 1.11 4.77 -14.87
CA ILE A 28 0.67 3.76 -13.92
C ILE A 28 1.92 3.30 -13.17
N LEU A 29 1.84 3.30 -11.86
CA LEU A 29 2.84 2.67 -10.99
C LEU A 29 2.29 1.32 -10.53
N VAL A 30 3.16 0.32 -10.46
CA VAL A 30 2.82 -1.00 -9.97
C VAL A 30 3.77 -1.33 -8.83
N PHE A 31 3.21 -1.55 -7.65
CA PHE A 31 3.93 -1.94 -6.44
C PHE A 31 3.73 -3.44 -6.24
N CYS A 32 4.80 -4.22 -6.35
CA CYS A 32 4.75 -5.65 -6.04
C CYS A 32 4.70 -5.80 -4.51
N CYS A 33 3.57 -6.24 -3.97
CA CYS A 33 3.36 -6.30 -2.52
C CYS A 33 4.39 -7.23 -1.85
N LYS A 34 4.74 -8.35 -2.50
CA LYS A 34 5.81 -9.23 -2.03
C LYS A 34 7.17 -8.53 -1.87
N GLU A 35 7.54 -7.66 -2.80
CA GLU A 35 8.82 -6.92 -2.74
C GLU A 35 8.75 -5.82 -1.69
N CYS A 36 7.67 -5.04 -1.66
CA CYS A 36 7.46 -3.98 -0.68
C CYS A 36 7.39 -4.52 0.75
N ASN A 37 6.70 -5.65 0.97
CA ASN A 37 6.57 -6.28 2.30
C ASN A 37 7.88 -6.93 2.75
N SER A 38 8.81 -7.25 1.83
CA SER A 38 10.05 -7.96 2.16
C SER A 38 11.02 -7.16 3.04
N SER A 39 10.86 -5.82 3.08
CA SER A 39 11.65 -4.94 3.94
C SER A 39 11.06 -4.76 5.35
N VAL A 40 9.87 -5.29 5.61
CA VAL A 40 9.18 -5.14 6.90
C VAL A 40 9.56 -6.27 7.84
N ILE A 41 9.92 -5.92 9.06
CA ILE A 41 10.21 -6.83 10.16
C ILE A 41 8.93 -6.97 10.98
N PHE A 42 8.44 -8.20 11.12
CA PHE A 42 7.24 -8.51 11.88
C PHE A 42 7.62 -9.08 13.24
N ASP A 43 6.94 -8.63 14.31
CA ASP A 43 7.08 -9.19 15.66
C ASP A 43 6.38 -10.55 15.76
N ASP A 44 5.18 -10.66 15.17
CA ASP A 44 4.47 -11.93 14.94
C ASP A 44 4.27 -12.17 13.43
N PRO A 45 4.45 -13.40 12.91
CA PRO A 45 4.21 -13.68 11.49
C PRO A 45 2.81 -13.31 10.98
N ASN A 46 1.80 -13.23 11.86
CA ASN A 46 0.44 -12.84 11.51
C ASN A 46 0.29 -11.33 11.28
N ASP A 47 1.23 -10.49 11.74
CA ASP A 47 1.19 -9.03 11.57
C ASP A 47 1.23 -8.62 10.08
N ILE A 48 1.68 -9.51 9.20
CA ILE A 48 1.59 -9.34 7.74
C ILE A 48 0.15 -9.12 7.26
N VAL A 49 -0.86 -9.59 8.01
CA VAL A 49 -2.29 -9.36 7.71
C VAL A 49 -2.61 -7.87 7.66
N TYR A 50 -1.96 -7.01 8.47
CA TYR A 50 -2.20 -5.56 8.40
C TYR A 50 -1.82 -4.99 7.04
N LEU A 51 -0.74 -5.48 6.43
CA LEU A 51 -0.31 -5.02 5.11
C LEU A 51 -1.23 -5.51 3.99
N TYR A 52 -1.70 -6.76 4.05
CA TYR A 52 -2.71 -7.26 3.11
C TYR A 52 -4.03 -6.49 3.24
N HIS A 53 -4.48 -6.24 4.47
CA HIS A 53 -5.68 -5.45 4.74
C HIS A 53 -5.51 -4.01 4.24
N LEU A 54 -4.35 -3.38 4.45
CA LEU A 54 -4.06 -2.04 3.94
C LEU A 54 -4.07 -2.00 2.41
N ALA A 55 -3.48 -3.00 1.74
CA ALA A 55 -3.49 -3.08 0.29
C ALA A 55 -4.91 -3.24 -0.27
N GLU A 56 -5.73 -4.10 0.33
CA GLU A 56 -7.12 -4.36 -0.09
C GLU A 56 -8.05 -3.16 0.16
N GLU A 57 -8.06 -2.62 1.38
CA GLU A 57 -9.02 -1.59 1.79
C GLU A 57 -8.57 -0.16 1.46
N SER A 58 -7.26 0.08 1.39
CA SER A 58 -6.69 1.41 1.15
C SER A 58 -5.42 1.33 0.30
N PRO A 59 -5.51 0.81 -0.95
CA PRO A 59 -4.36 0.57 -1.83
C PRO A 59 -3.51 1.82 -2.06
N LEU A 60 -4.13 2.99 -2.16
CA LEU A 60 -3.37 4.24 -2.35
C LEU A 60 -2.51 4.54 -1.11
N THR A 61 -3.04 4.33 0.10
CA THR A 61 -2.27 4.48 1.34
C THR A 61 -1.14 3.45 1.43
N TYR A 62 -1.39 2.20 1.03
CA TYR A 62 -0.32 1.20 0.94
C TYR A 62 0.83 1.69 0.05
N ALA A 63 0.52 2.17 -1.17
CA ALA A 63 1.52 2.70 -2.08
C ALA A 63 2.26 3.93 -1.52
N GLU A 64 1.54 4.86 -0.88
CA GLU A 64 2.16 6.03 -0.23
C GLU A 64 3.12 5.62 0.88
N MET A 65 2.79 4.59 1.67
CA MET A 65 3.67 4.06 2.72
C MET A 65 4.87 3.32 2.12
N ALA A 66 4.67 2.55 1.04
CA ALA A 66 5.74 1.85 0.35
C ALA A 66 6.79 2.80 -0.29
N LEU A 67 6.41 4.04 -0.61
CA LEU A 67 7.31 5.07 -1.11
C LEU A 67 8.10 5.81 -0.02
N LYS A 68 7.63 5.77 1.23
CA LYS A 68 8.29 6.42 2.35
C LYS A 68 9.35 5.49 2.93
N GLU A 69 10.49 6.05 3.31
CA GLU A 69 11.47 5.33 4.13
C GLU A 69 10.78 4.82 5.40
N ASN A 70 10.88 3.52 5.66
CA ASN A 70 10.22 2.81 6.76
C ASN A 70 8.68 2.89 6.80
N GLY A 71 8.00 3.43 5.78
CA GLY A 71 6.56 3.73 5.90
C GLY A 71 5.68 2.51 6.18
N LEU A 72 5.97 1.37 5.56
CA LEU A 72 5.26 0.11 5.85
C LEU A 72 5.62 -0.47 7.23
N GLN A 73 6.86 -0.27 7.69
CA GLN A 73 7.27 -0.66 9.05
C GLN A 73 6.52 0.17 10.08
N ASP A 74 6.54 1.49 9.94
CA ASP A 74 5.84 2.42 10.85
C ASP A 74 4.33 2.12 10.92
N TYR A 75 3.73 1.71 9.79
CA TYR A 75 2.33 1.30 9.76
C TYR A 75 2.10 0.03 10.59
N VAL A 76 2.92 -1.01 10.42
CA VAL A 76 2.81 -2.27 11.18
C VAL A 76 3.04 -2.01 12.67
N ASP A 77 4.09 -1.27 13.04
CA ASP A 77 4.39 -0.90 14.43
C ASP A 77 3.21 -0.14 15.07
N GLY A 78 2.59 0.76 14.31
CA GLY A 78 1.39 1.49 14.71
C GLY A 78 0.19 0.56 14.95
N MET A 79 -0.07 -0.38 14.04
CA MET A 79 -1.16 -1.36 14.20
C MET A 79 -0.92 -2.28 15.41
N ASN A 80 0.31 -2.73 15.62
CA ASN A 80 0.69 -3.52 16.78
C ASN A 80 0.50 -2.78 18.10
N THR A 81 0.65 -1.46 18.12
CA THR A 81 0.41 -0.64 19.31
C THR A 81 -1.09 -0.50 19.64
N LEU A 82 -1.97 -0.66 18.65
CA LEU A 82 -3.42 -0.47 18.81
C LEU A 82 -4.18 -1.77 19.15
N ASN A 83 -3.57 -2.92 18.90
CA ASN A 83 -4.14 -4.24 19.18
C ASN A 83 -3.84 -4.73 20.60
#